data_AF-A0A7V9NX85-F1
#
_entry.id   AF-A0A7V9NX85-F1
#
_cell.length_a   1.000
_cell.length_b   1.000
_cell.length_c   1.000
_cell.angle_alpha   90.00
_cell.angle_beta   90.00
_cell.angle_gamma   90.00
#
_symmetry.space_group_name_H-M   'P 1'
#
loop_
_entity.id
_entity.type
_entity.pdbx_description
1 polymer ?
#
loop_
_entity_poly.entity_id
_entity_poly.type
_entity_poly.pdbx_seq_one_letter_code
_entity_poly.pdbx_strand_id
1 'polypeptide(L)'
;MKNSFFRFILVVTVVSLTFSCNNSKDAKSNEIQVNDSLQRALTEKTNLDKIANTPGIAGVFDVPEMLTICKMDSAPMKNVSFKVAKNYSVLETEMNEVGAELDGMPGMLTYNNDTANFIFECVLPIKTFPKKQPKTCKIVVLEACPMLIHNFYGPYNHLFNAYDAIRKYIAANKLQQSGPMREFYLSDPTVEKDPAKWQTRIMVPVIKVK
;
A
#
# COMPACT_ATOMS: atom_id res chain seq x y z
N MET A 1 -34.91 -59.18 -36.94
CA MET A 1 -34.33 -60.28 -36.13
C MET A 1 -33.57 -61.23 -37.05
N LYS A 2 -32.42 -61.76 -36.58
CA LYS A 2 -31.26 -62.37 -37.28
C LYS A 2 -30.13 -61.33 -37.46
N ASN A 3 -29.29 -61.14 -36.44
CA ASN A 3 -28.08 -61.92 -36.09
C ASN A 3 -27.07 -61.97 -37.24
N SER A 4 -25.75 -61.79 -37.09
CA SER A 4 -24.86 -61.37 -36.00
C SER A 4 -23.43 -61.47 -36.59
N PHE A 5 -22.44 -60.98 -35.84
CA PHE A 5 -21.02 -61.37 -35.86
C PHE A 5 -20.00 -60.67 -36.79
N PHE A 6 -19.07 -59.99 -36.08
CA PHE A 6 -17.59 -59.89 -36.27
C PHE A 6 -17.04 -59.06 -37.45
N ARG A 7 -16.45 -57.87 -37.25
CA ARG A 7 -15.13 -57.50 -36.65
C ARG A 7 -13.89 -58.07 -37.37
N PHE A 8 -13.24 -57.24 -38.19
CA PHE A 8 -11.78 -56.91 -38.25
C PHE A 8 -11.55 -56.05 -39.52
N ILE A 9 -11.46 -54.71 -39.46
CA ILE A 9 -10.29 -53.84 -39.19
C ILE A 9 -9.08 -54.16 -40.11
N LEU A 10 -8.95 -53.38 -41.21
CA LEU A 10 -7.87 -52.42 -41.54
C LEU A 10 -6.74 -53.11 -42.35
N VAL A 11 -6.40 -52.70 -43.58
CA VAL A 11 -5.55 -51.53 -43.90
C VAL A 11 -5.73 -51.15 -45.38
N VAL A 12 -6.12 -49.89 -45.61
CA VAL A 12 -6.24 -49.18 -46.91
C VAL A 12 -6.11 -47.70 -46.52
N THR A 13 -5.35 -46.76 -47.11
CA THR A 13 -4.40 -46.65 -48.21
C THR A 13 -3.86 -45.21 -48.16
N VAL A 14 -2.71 -44.97 -48.80
CA VAL A 14 -2.43 -43.83 -49.70
C VAL A 14 -2.39 -42.40 -49.13
N VAL A 15 -1.18 -41.84 -49.26
CA VAL A 15 -0.80 -40.42 -49.33
C VAL A 15 -1.65 -39.66 -50.35
N SER A 16 -2.16 -38.46 -50.02
CA SER A 16 -2.22 -37.29 -50.92
C SER A 16 -2.79 -36.06 -50.21
N LEU A 17 -2.14 -34.91 -50.45
CA LEU A 17 -2.56 -33.56 -50.07
C LEU A 17 -3.79 -33.11 -50.85
N THR A 18 -4.79 -32.53 -50.15
CA THR A 18 -5.72 -31.54 -50.73
C THR A 18 -6.10 -30.49 -49.68
N PHE A 19 -5.95 -29.22 -50.04
CA PHE A 19 -6.50 -28.05 -49.36
C PHE A 19 -8.04 -28.09 -49.37
N SER A 20 -8.71 -27.75 -48.26
CA SER A 20 -9.76 -26.70 -48.17
C SER A 20 -10.39 -26.62 -46.76
N CYS A 21 -10.92 -25.44 -46.44
CA CYS A 21 -11.30 -24.86 -45.15
C CYS A 21 -12.27 -25.62 -44.22
N ASN A 22 -12.09 -25.53 -42.89
CA ASN A 22 -13.05 -24.85 -42.00
C ASN A 22 -12.50 -24.62 -40.56
N ASN A 23 -13.07 -23.61 -39.91
CA ASN A 23 -12.94 -23.17 -38.51
C ASN A 23 -12.56 -24.21 -37.44
N SER A 24 -11.57 -23.87 -36.61
CA SER A 24 -11.74 -23.88 -35.14
C SER A 24 -10.70 -22.99 -34.49
N LYS A 25 -11.21 -22.09 -33.64
CA LYS A 25 -10.45 -21.19 -32.76
C LYS A 25 -9.75 -22.03 -31.70
N ASP A 26 -8.45 -21.87 -31.53
CA ASP A 26 -7.77 -22.23 -30.29
C ASP A 26 -7.08 -20.98 -29.72
N ALA A 27 -7.63 -20.52 -28.61
CA ALA A 27 -7.17 -19.41 -27.82
C ALA A 27 -5.83 -19.78 -27.16
N LYS A 28 -4.77 -19.03 -27.47
CA LYS A 28 -3.57 -19.01 -26.63
C LYS A 28 -3.93 -18.37 -25.29
N SER A 29 -3.90 -19.16 -24.23
CA SER A 29 -3.82 -18.68 -22.85
C SER A 29 -2.49 -17.98 -22.64
N ASN A 30 -2.49 -16.65 -22.66
CA ASN A 30 -1.38 -15.84 -22.17
C ASN A 30 -1.42 -15.88 -20.63
N GLU A 31 -0.61 -16.75 -20.02
CA GLU A 31 -0.09 -16.48 -18.69
C GLU A 31 0.76 -15.21 -18.79
N ILE A 32 0.22 -14.11 -18.28
CA ILE A 32 0.91 -12.81 -18.23
C ILE A 32 2.05 -12.96 -17.24
N GLN A 33 3.27 -12.78 -17.74
CA GLN A 33 4.49 -12.66 -16.95
C GLN A 33 4.33 -11.50 -15.97
N VAL A 34 4.02 -11.83 -14.72
CA VAL A 34 3.97 -10.91 -13.58
C VAL A 34 5.35 -10.25 -13.49
N ASN A 35 5.42 -8.94 -13.64
CA ASN A 35 6.71 -8.25 -13.73
C ASN A 35 7.48 -8.30 -12.40
N ASP A 36 8.81 -8.28 -12.47
CA ASP A 36 9.71 -8.38 -11.31
C ASP A 36 9.49 -7.27 -10.27
N SER A 37 8.94 -6.11 -10.67
CA SER A 37 8.64 -5.01 -9.75
C SER A 37 7.37 -5.25 -8.93
N LEU A 38 6.33 -5.85 -9.51
CA LEU A 38 5.17 -6.34 -8.77
C LEU A 38 5.57 -7.49 -7.85
N GLN A 39 6.41 -8.40 -8.33
CA GLN A 39 6.88 -9.52 -7.51
C GLN A 39 7.80 -9.05 -6.37
N ARG A 40 8.62 -8.02 -6.58
CA ARG A 40 9.43 -7.35 -5.54
C ARG A 40 8.56 -6.58 -4.55
N ALA A 41 7.60 -5.78 -5.01
CA ALA A 41 6.65 -5.06 -4.14
C ALA A 41 5.84 -6.02 -3.25
N LEU A 42 5.40 -7.16 -3.79
CA LEU A 42 4.75 -8.23 -3.02
C LEU A 42 5.70 -8.87 -1.99
N THR A 43 6.96 -9.12 -2.37
CA THR A 43 7.99 -9.69 -1.48
C THR A 43 8.39 -8.71 -0.36
N GLU A 44 8.42 -7.41 -0.61
CA GLU A 44 8.79 -6.39 0.37
C GLU A 44 7.63 -5.97 1.29
N LYS A 45 6.37 -6.03 0.82
CA LYS A 45 5.19 -5.96 1.70
C LYS A 45 5.27 -7.01 2.82
N THR A 46 5.81 -8.19 2.47
CA THR A 46 6.08 -9.29 3.42
C THR A 46 7.09 -8.90 4.52
N ASN A 47 7.90 -7.84 4.35
CA ASN A 47 8.78 -7.33 5.41
C ASN A 47 8.08 -6.34 6.37
N LEU A 48 7.07 -5.58 5.90
CA LEU A 48 6.26 -4.73 6.78
C LEU A 48 5.41 -5.57 7.74
N ASP A 49 4.94 -6.72 7.27
CA ASP A 49 4.15 -7.69 8.07
C ASP A 49 4.99 -8.34 9.19
N LYS A 50 6.33 -8.32 9.08
CA LYS A 50 7.25 -8.81 10.12
C LYS A 50 7.50 -7.79 11.24
N ILE A 51 7.10 -6.53 11.04
CA ILE A 51 7.24 -5.51 12.09
C ILE A 51 6.24 -5.83 13.20
N ALA A 52 6.77 -6.23 14.35
CA ALA A 52 5.97 -6.49 15.54
C ALA A 52 5.10 -5.27 15.89
N ASN A 53 3.88 -5.53 16.34
CA ASN A 53 2.95 -4.50 16.83
C ASN A 53 3.16 -4.17 18.30
N THR A 54 4.26 -4.61 18.93
CA THR A 54 4.52 -4.29 20.33
C THR A 54 4.72 -2.78 20.53
N PRO A 55 4.17 -2.18 21.60
CA PRO A 55 4.36 -0.76 21.89
C PRO A 55 5.84 -0.35 21.98
N GLY A 56 6.17 0.84 21.49
CA GLY A 56 7.51 1.42 21.55
C GLY A 56 8.29 1.33 20.24
N ILE A 57 9.61 1.51 20.33
CA ILE A 57 10.54 1.43 19.17
C ILE A 57 10.64 -0.03 18.72
N ALA A 58 10.26 -0.29 17.47
CA ALA A 58 10.45 -1.60 16.84
C ALA A 58 11.87 -1.77 16.27
N GLY A 59 12.51 -0.67 15.87
CA GLY A 59 13.84 -0.66 15.24
C GLY A 59 13.85 0.08 13.91
N VAL A 60 14.95 -0.07 13.17
CA VAL A 60 15.10 0.48 11.81
C VAL A 60 14.88 -0.64 10.80
N PHE A 61 14.00 -0.41 9.84
CA PHE A 61 13.64 -1.37 8.80
C PHE A 61 13.69 -0.71 7.42
N ASP A 62 14.08 -1.48 6.40
CA ASP A 62 13.87 -1.07 5.02
C ASP A 62 12.38 -1.15 4.69
N VAL A 63 11.79 0.01 4.39
CA VAL A 63 10.38 0.14 4.05
C VAL A 63 10.29 0.29 2.54
N PRO A 64 9.49 -0.53 1.85
CA PRO A 64 9.38 -0.48 0.40
C PRO A 64 8.66 0.77 -0.09
N GLU A 65 8.66 0.93 -1.40
CA GLU A 65 7.83 1.90 -2.08
C GLU A 65 6.35 1.63 -1.77
N MET A 66 5.58 2.69 -1.56
CA MET A 66 4.13 2.61 -1.40
C MET A 66 3.46 3.46 -2.46
N LEU A 67 2.71 2.83 -3.37
CA LEU A 67 1.85 3.55 -4.27
C LEU A 67 0.62 4.05 -3.49
N THR A 68 0.35 5.35 -3.57
CA THR A 68 -0.72 5.99 -2.80
C THR A 68 -1.57 6.89 -3.68
N ILE A 69 -2.84 7.02 -3.33
CA ILE A 69 -3.62 8.22 -3.63
C ILE A 69 -3.53 9.15 -2.43
N CYS A 70 -3.27 10.43 -2.66
CA CYS A 70 -2.96 11.38 -1.60
C CYS A 70 -3.63 12.75 -1.79
N LYS A 71 -3.77 13.47 -0.69
CA LYS A 71 -4.29 14.84 -0.65
C LYS A 71 -3.53 15.67 0.37
N MET A 72 -2.72 16.59 -0.14
CA MET A 72 -2.01 17.59 0.65
C MET A 72 -2.92 18.76 1.02
N ASP A 73 -2.76 19.25 2.25
CA ASP A 73 -3.49 20.39 2.79
C ASP A 73 -2.68 21.07 3.91
N SER A 74 -3.16 22.21 4.39
CA SER A 74 -2.60 22.86 5.57
C SER A 74 -3.67 23.54 6.43
N ALA A 75 -3.47 23.60 7.73
CA ALA A 75 -4.41 24.26 8.64
C ALA A 75 -3.75 24.69 9.95
N PRO A 76 -4.33 25.66 10.68
CA PRO A 76 -4.02 25.83 12.10
C PRO A 76 -4.31 24.53 12.85
N MET A 77 -3.50 24.20 13.86
CA MET A 77 -3.56 22.90 14.57
C MET A 77 -4.97 22.55 15.09
N LYS A 78 -5.71 23.56 15.57
CA LYS A 78 -7.11 23.39 16.04
C LYS A 78 -8.09 22.87 14.98
N ASN A 79 -7.75 23.01 13.70
CA ASN A 79 -8.59 22.64 12.57
C ASN A 79 -8.06 21.40 11.82
N VAL A 80 -6.90 20.85 12.20
CA VAL A 80 -6.27 19.73 11.47
C VAL A 80 -7.18 18.51 11.48
N SER A 81 -7.72 18.10 12.63
CA SER A 81 -8.60 16.92 12.71
C SER A 81 -9.82 17.01 11.80
N PHE A 82 -10.44 18.20 11.71
CA PHE A 82 -11.56 18.44 10.80
C PHE A 82 -11.15 18.32 9.33
N LYS A 83 -10.02 18.94 8.95
CA LYS A 83 -9.51 18.86 7.58
C LYS A 83 -9.09 17.45 7.19
N VAL A 84 -8.46 16.70 8.09
CA VAL A 84 -8.08 15.29 7.88
C VAL A 84 -9.31 14.44 7.58
N ALA A 85 -10.37 14.54 8.39
CA ALA A 85 -11.62 13.80 8.15
C ALA A 85 -12.23 14.15 6.77
N LYS A 86 -12.28 15.44 6.43
CA LYS A 86 -12.74 15.89 5.11
C LYS A 86 -11.88 15.33 3.97
N ASN A 87 -10.56 15.34 4.13
CA ASN A 87 -9.64 14.88 3.09
C ASN A 87 -9.71 13.37 2.87
N TYR A 88 -9.94 12.57 3.92
CA TYR A 88 -10.21 11.14 3.76
C TYR A 88 -11.51 10.86 3.00
N SER A 89 -12.59 11.59 3.29
CA SER A 89 -13.84 11.46 2.51
C SER A 89 -13.65 11.76 1.02
N VAL A 90 -12.84 12.79 0.69
CA VAL A 90 -12.49 13.11 -0.71
C VAL A 90 -11.62 12.00 -1.31
N LEU A 91 -10.62 11.51 -0.57
CA LEU A 91 -9.73 10.44 -1.03
C LEU A 91 -10.49 9.16 -1.35
N GLU A 92 -11.35 8.70 -0.44
CA GLU A 92 -12.18 7.51 -0.64
C GLU A 92 -13.10 7.65 -1.85
N THR A 93 -13.72 8.82 -2.01
CA THR A 93 -14.58 9.12 -3.17
C THR A 93 -13.78 9.05 -4.46
N GLU A 94 -12.65 9.75 -4.57
CA GLU A 94 -11.87 9.80 -5.80
C GLU A 94 -11.16 8.45 -6.07
N MET A 95 -10.72 7.73 -5.04
CA MET A 95 -10.17 6.37 -5.16
C MET A 95 -11.18 5.43 -5.83
N ASN A 96 -12.45 5.48 -5.39
CA ASN A 96 -13.54 4.70 -5.99
C ASN A 96 -13.83 5.13 -7.44
N GLU A 97 -13.87 6.44 -7.73
CA GLU A 97 -14.14 6.97 -9.08
C GLU A 97 -13.08 6.54 -10.11
N VAL A 98 -11.81 6.48 -9.69
CA VAL A 98 -10.71 6.04 -10.54
C VAL A 98 -10.56 4.52 -10.62
N GLY A 99 -11.32 3.78 -9.80
CA GLY A 99 -11.29 2.31 -9.74
C GLY A 99 -10.01 1.76 -9.11
N ALA A 100 -9.41 2.49 -8.17
CA ALA A 100 -8.26 2.01 -7.41
C ALA A 100 -8.70 1.08 -6.26
N GLU A 101 -7.89 0.07 -5.96
CA GLU A 101 -8.10 -0.84 -4.85
C GLU A 101 -7.17 -0.48 -3.69
N LEU A 102 -7.72 -0.42 -2.47
CA LEU A 102 -6.95 -0.18 -1.25
C LEU A 102 -5.91 -1.29 -1.01
N ASP A 103 -4.70 -0.90 -0.59
CA ASP A 103 -3.58 -1.81 -0.31
C ASP A 103 -2.87 -1.52 1.02
N GLY A 104 -3.63 -1.19 2.06
CA GLY A 104 -3.06 -0.93 3.36
C GLY A 104 -3.92 -0.04 4.22
N MET A 105 -3.32 0.44 5.30
CA MET A 105 -3.97 1.32 6.25
C MET A 105 -3.91 2.78 5.78
N PRO A 106 -4.90 3.62 6.13
CA PRO A 106 -4.81 5.05 5.92
C PRO A 106 -3.64 5.65 6.69
N GLY A 107 -3.06 6.72 6.17
CA GLY A 107 -1.94 7.38 6.81
C GLY A 107 -1.82 8.87 6.52
N MET A 108 -0.87 9.50 7.19
CA MET A 108 -0.61 10.92 7.06
C MET A 108 0.89 11.19 7.06
N LEU A 109 1.33 12.07 6.16
CA LEU A 109 2.67 12.66 6.17
C LEU A 109 2.62 14.06 6.76
N THR A 110 3.68 14.44 7.48
CA THR A 110 3.83 15.77 8.08
C THR A 110 5.12 16.43 7.58
N TYR A 111 5.03 17.71 7.22
CA TYR A 111 6.13 18.45 6.56
C TYR A 111 6.73 19.57 7.39
N ASN A 112 6.04 20.02 8.44
CA ASN A 112 6.51 21.07 9.34
C ASN A 112 5.95 20.87 10.76
N ASN A 113 6.31 21.77 11.67
CA ASN A 113 5.78 21.84 13.04
C ASN A 113 5.13 23.20 13.35
N ASP A 114 4.78 23.99 12.33
CA ASP A 114 4.12 25.28 12.51
C ASP A 114 2.66 25.07 12.92
N THR A 115 2.31 25.44 14.15
CA THR A 115 0.96 25.24 14.69
C THR A 115 -0.07 26.22 14.12
N ALA A 116 0.37 27.35 13.53
CA ALA A 116 -0.49 28.30 12.86
C ALA A 116 -0.83 27.85 11.43
N ASN A 117 0.10 27.14 10.78
CA ASN A 117 -0.08 26.58 9.44
C ASN A 117 0.62 25.21 9.31
N PHE A 118 0.01 24.20 9.90
CA PHE A 118 0.52 22.84 9.89
C PHE A 118 0.25 22.20 8.52
N ILE A 119 1.30 21.72 7.87
CA ILE A 119 1.24 21.14 6.52
C ILE A 119 1.28 19.61 6.64
N PHE A 120 0.27 18.98 6.07
CA PHE A 120 0.09 17.54 6.13
C PHE A 120 -0.45 16.99 4.80
N GLU A 121 -0.26 15.69 4.59
CA GLU A 121 -0.79 14.98 3.43
C GLU A 121 -1.45 13.69 3.87
N CYS A 122 -2.76 13.57 3.65
CA CYS A 122 -3.48 12.31 3.87
C CYS A 122 -3.17 11.36 2.71
N VAL A 123 -2.92 10.10 3.01
CA VAL A 123 -2.56 9.07 2.04
C VAL A 123 -3.41 7.80 2.25
N LEU A 124 -3.82 7.18 1.15
CA LEU A 124 -4.37 5.83 1.11
C LEU A 124 -3.47 4.98 0.18
N PRO A 125 -2.82 3.92 0.68
CA PRO A 125 -2.10 2.97 -0.15
C PRO A 125 -3.03 2.27 -1.14
N ILE A 126 -2.60 2.10 -2.38
CA ILE A 126 -3.37 1.46 -3.46
C ILE A 126 -2.53 0.40 -4.18
N LYS A 127 -3.16 -0.67 -4.67
CA LYS A 127 -2.45 -1.84 -5.22
C LYS A 127 -1.71 -1.55 -6.52
N THR A 128 -2.32 -0.76 -7.40
CA THR A 128 -1.84 -0.53 -8.77
C THR A 128 -2.20 0.86 -9.24
N PHE A 129 -1.47 1.39 -10.23
CA PHE A 129 -1.80 2.67 -10.84
C PHE A 129 -3.21 2.61 -11.48
N PRO A 130 -4.12 3.51 -11.08
CA PRO A 130 -5.43 3.56 -11.72
C PRO A 130 -5.29 4.04 -13.16
N LYS A 131 -6.18 3.57 -14.03
CA LYS A 131 -6.20 3.99 -15.45
C LYS A 131 -6.71 5.41 -15.65
N LYS A 132 -7.46 5.92 -14.66
CA LYS A 132 -8.00 7.28 -14.64
C LYS A 132 -7.24 8.11 -13.63
N GLN A 133 -7.12 9.40 -13.90
CA GLN A 133 -6.56 10.33 -12.93
C GLN A 133 -7.64 10.82 -11.96
N PRO A 134 -7.29 10.99 -10.68
CA PRO A 134 -8.15 11.68 -9.72
C PRO A 134 -8.37 13.15 -10.13
N LYS A 135 -9.42 13.77 -9.59
CA LYS A 135 -9.81 15.15 -9.90
C LYS A 135 -9.01 16.16 -9.09
N THR A 136 -8.90 15.93 -7.78
CA THR A 136 -8.23 16.83 -6.84
C THR A 136 -7.16 16.15 -6.00
N CYS A 137 -7.23 14.83 -5.86
CA CYS A 137 -6.17 14.03 -5.27
C CYS A 137 -5.01 13.85 -6.26
N LYS A 138 -3.89 13.31 -5.79
CA LYS A 138 -2.74 12.92 -6.61
C LYS A 138 -2.44 11.45 -6.42
N ILE A 139 -1.83 10.84 -7.43
CA ILE A 139 -1.21 9.52 -7.29
C ILE A 139 0.28 9.74 -7.07
N VAL A 140 0.81 9.27 -5.94
CA VAL A 140 2.20 9.47 -5.53
C VAL A 140 2.79 8.15 -5.06
N VAL A 141 4.04 7.89 -5.44
CA VAL A 141 4.85 6.81 -4.87
C VAL A 141 5.64 7.37 -3.70
N LEU A 142 5.40 6.86 -2.51
CA LEU A 142 6.26 7.12 -1.37
C LEU A 142 7.50 6.25 -1.51
N GLU A 143 8.67 6.85 -1.68
CA GLU A 143 9.91 6.13 -1.98
C GLU A 143 10.31 5.12 -0.89
N ALA A 144 10.99 4.06 -1.30
CA ALA A 144 11.60 3.11 -0.38
C ALA A 144 12.77 3.75 0.37
N CYS A 145 12.83 3.57 1.67
CA CYS A 145 13.97 4.00 2.48
C CYS A 145 14.03 3.30 3.84
N PRO A 146 15.20 3.31 4.51
CA PRO A 146 15.30 2.90 5.91
C PRO A 146 14.47 3.82 6.80
N MET A 147 13.61 3.24 7.63
CA MET A 147 12.79 3.98 8.57
C MET A 147 12.94 3.45 9.99
N LEU A 148 13.09 4.38 10.93
CA LEU A 148 12.88 4.10 12.34
C LEU A 148 11.38 4.00 12.61
N ILE A 149 10.96 2.87 13.18
CA ILE A 149 9.55 2.57 13.40
C ILE A 149 9.24 2.56 14.90
N HIS A 150 8.16 3.24 15.26
CA HIS A 150 7.59 3.27 16.60
C HIS A 150 6.10 2.91 16.54
N ASN A 151 5.65 1.94 17.32
CA ASN A 151 4.22 1.65 17.48
C ASN A 151 3.70 2.39 18.71
N PHE A 152 2.83 3.37 18.49
CA PHE A 152 2.15 4.09 19.55
C PHE A 152 0.76 3.49 19.78
N TYR A 153 0.39 3.29 21.05
CA TYR A 153 -0.94 2.91 21.48
C TYR A 153 -1.52 4.00 22.38
N GLY A 154 -2.71 4.49 22.06
CA GLY A 154 -3.37 5.54 22.82
C GLY A 154 -4.02 6.61 21.96
N PRO A 155 -4.62 7.63 22.59
CA PRO A 155 -5.28 8.70 21.87
C PRO A 155 -4.26 9.66 21.23
N TYR A 156 -4.66 10.25 20.11
CA TYR A 156 -3.78 11.09 19.27
C TYR A 156 -3.20 12.32 19.99
N ASN A 157 -3.90 12.85 21.00
CA ASN A 157 -3.39 13.95 21.82
C ASN A 157 -2.13 13.60 22.62
N HIS A 158 -1.76 12.31 22.71
CA HIS A 158 -0.55 11.82 23.38
C HIS A 158 0.55 11.34 22.42
N LEU A 159 0.39 11.54 21.10
CA LEU A 159 1.43 11.20 20.10
C LEU A 159 2.78 11.88 20.38
N PHE A 160 2.78 13.02 21.06
CA PHE A 160 4.01 13.73 21.45
C PHE A 160 4.98 12.87 22.29
N ASN A 161 4.46 11.90 23.05
CA ASN A 161 5.28 10.96 23.81
C ASN A 161 6.08 10.04 22.88
N ALA A 162 5.45 9.57 21.80
CA ALA A 162 6.13 8.75 20.80
C ALA A 162 7.18 9.57 20.03
N TYR A 163 6.86 10.81 19.66
CA TYR A 163 7.84 11.70 19.03
C TYR A 163 9.05 11.96 19.92
N ASP A 164 8.84 12.07 21.24
CA ASP A 164 9.95 12.22 22.19
C ASP A 164 10.84 10.98 22.27
N ALA A 165 10.23 9.79 22.35
CA ALA A 165 10.96 8.52 22.31
C ALA A 165 11.76 8.36 21.01
N ILE A 166 11.17 8.71 19.87
CA ILE A 166 11.82 8.70 18.56
C ILE A 166 13.02 9.63 18.54
N ARG A 167 12.88 10.90 18.97
CA ARG A 167 13.99 11.87 19.02
C ARG A 167 15.14 11.37 19.89
N LYS A 168 14.83 10.82 21.07
CA LYS A 168 15.83 10.22 21.98
C LYS A 168 16.57 9.06 21.31
N TYR A 169 15.84 8.18 20.63
CA TYR A 169 16.44 7.04 19.92
C TYR A 169 17.36 7.51 18.78
N ILE A 170 16.91 8.46 17.96
CA ILE A 170 17.69 9.04 16.86
C ILE A 170 19.01 9.61 17.40
N ALA A 171 18.96 10.41 18.47
CA ALA A 171 20.15 11.00 19.08
C ALA A 171 21.11 9.94 19.65
N ALA A 172 20.58 8.96 20.39
CA ALA A 172 21.40 7.92 21.02
C ALA A 172 22.09 7.00 20.00
N ASN A 173 21.47 6.78 18.83
CA ASN A 173 21.97 5.86 17.80
C ASN A 173 22.68 6.55 16.64
N LYS A 174 23.01 7.85 16.76
CA LYS A 174 23.67 8.64 15.70
C LYS A 174 22.94 8.53 14.36
N LEU A 175 21.62 8.63 14.39
CA LEU A 175 20.78 8.70 13.21
C LEU A 175 20.42 10.15 12.90
N GLN A 176 20.02 10.42 11.67
CA GLN A 176 19.46 11.69 11.25
C GLN A 176 18.17 11.43 10.46
N GLN A 177 17.12 12.21 10.75
CA GLN A 177 15.90 12.19 9.95
C GLN A 177 16.20 12.73 8.54
N SER A 178 15.83 11.98 7.51
CA SER A 178 16.17 12.28 6.11
C SER A 178 14.97 12.70 5.26
N GLY A 179 13.77 12.80 5.83
CA GLY A 179 12.55 13.15 5.11
C GLY A 179 11.30 13.28 6.02
N PRO A 180 10.11 13.47 5.43
CA PRO A 180 8.87 13.61 6.19
C PRO A 180 8.51 12.30 6.91
N MET A 181 7.99 12.44 8.12
CA MET A 181 7.47 11.31 8.91
C MET A 181 6.19 10.78 8.28
N ARG A 182 6.01 9.46 8.30
CA ARG A 182 4.82 8.75 7.82
C ARG A 182 4.11 8.11 9.01
N GLU A 183 2.86 8.46 9.24
CA GLU A 183 2.02 7.82 10.24
C GLU A 183 0.96 6.96 9.56
N PHE A 184 0.76 5.73 10.03
CA PHE A 184 -0.32 4.86 9.55
C PHE A 184 -1.21 4.43 10.71
N TYR A 185 -2.53 4.48 10.49
CA TYR A 185 -3.54 4.21 11.51
C TYR A 185 -4.02 2.76 11.38
N LEU A 186 -3.50 1.88 12.23
CA LEU A 186 -3.76 0.44 12.16
C LEU A 186 -5.10 0.04 12.80
N SER A 187 -5.71 0.98 13.53
CA SER A 187 -7.03 0.85 14.13
C SER A 187 -7.93 1.98 13.65
N ASP A 188 -9.20 1.69 13.40
CA ASP A 188 -10.21 2.69 13.07
C ASP A 188 -10.92 3.19 14.35
N PRO A 189 -10.78 4.48 14.74
CA PRO A 189 -11.46 5.04 15.91
C PRO A 189 -13.00 5.11 15.76
N THR A 190 -13.52 4.96 14.55
CA THR A 190 -14.96 4.82 14.31
C THR A 190 -15.47 3.42 14.66
N VAL A 191 -14.59 2.42 14.72
CA VAL A 191 -14.89 1.03 15.06
C VAL A 191 -14.42 0.69 16.48
N GLU A 192 -13.14 0.89 16.78
CA GLU A 192 -12.56 0.70 18.11
C GLU A 192 -12.86 1.93 18.97
N LYS A 193 -13.70 1.76 19.99
CA LYS A 193 -14.17 2.86 20.85
C LYS A 193 -13.24 3.14 22.01
N ASP A 194 -12.38 2.19 22.38
CA ASP A 194 -11.39 2.35 23.44
C ASP A 194 -10.11 3.01 22.88
N PRO A 195 -9.83 4.28 23.20
CA PRO A 195 -8.68 4.98 22.66
C PRO A 195 -7.35 4.39 23.12
N ALA A 196 -7.31 3.63 24.23
CA ALA A 196 -6.10 2.95 24.68
C ALA A 196 -5.64 1.85 23.70
N LYS A 197 -6.57 1.34 22.88
CA LYS A 197 -6.28 0.31 21.86
C LYS A 197 -5.96 0.90 20.49
N TRP A 198 -6.09 2.21 20.31
CA TRP A 198 -5.79 2.83 19.03
C TRP A 198 -4.31 2.72 18.72
N GLN A 199 -3.98 2.09 17.59
CA GLN A 199 -2.61 1.89 17.16
C GLN A 199 -2.26 2.85 16.02
N THR A 200 -1.23 3.66 16.26
CA THR A 200 -0.57 4.47 15.22
C THR A 200 0.85 3.97 15.03
N ARG A 201 1.19 3.58 13.81
CA ARG A 201 2.56 3.24 13.45
C ARG A 201 3.25 4.47 12.87
N ILE A 202 4.25 4.96 13.57
CA ILE A 202 5.03 6.13 13.20
C ILE A 202 6.34 5.65 12.57
N MET A 203 6.62 6.11 11.36
CA MET A 203 7.75 5.68 10.55
C MET A 203 8.54 6.93 10.13
N VAL A 204 9.75 7.07 10.65
CA VAL A 204 10.61 8.23 10.39
C VAL A 204 11.74 7.80 9.46
N PRO A 205 11.86 8.37 8.25
CA PRO A 205 12.99 8.07 7.36
C PRO A 205 14.29 8.51 8.02
N VAL A 206 15.28 7.61 8.07
CA VAL A 206 16.55 7.85 8.77
C VAL A 206 17.75 7.44 7.92
N ILE A 207 18.85 8.15 8.13
CA ILE A 207 20.18 7.79 7.65
C ILE A 207 21.16 7.74 8.83
N LYS A 208 22.24 6.97 8.70
CA LYS A 208 23.33 7.00 9.67
C LYS A 208 24.15 8.28 9.49
N VAL A 209 24.44 8.95 10.61
CA VAL A 209 25.42 10.04 10.64
C VAL A 209 26.80 9.40 10.53
N LYS A 210 27.61 9.89 9.58
CA LYS A 210 29.01 9.48 9.40
C LYS A 210 29.89 10.04 10.52
#